data_AF-A0A940A293-F1
#
_entry.id   AF-A0A940A293-F1
#
_cell.length_a   1.000
_cell.length_b   1.000
_cell.length_c   1.000
_cell.angle_alpha   90.00
_cell.angle_beta   90.00
_cell.angle_gamma   90.00
#
_symmetry.space_group_name_H-M   'P 1'
#
loop_
_entity.id
_entity.type
_entity.pdbx_description
1 polymer ?
#
loop_
_entity_poly.entity_id
_entity_poly.type
_entity_poly.pdbx_seq_one_letter_code
_entity_poly.pdbx_strand_id
1 'polypeptide(L)'
;MKEEKHIIDRCGKKNPFTVPEGYFDSLTARVMENIPANETKIISIAPKRRSHWMQWSGLVAACMVGALVCVNVFNKSNQDDSSQLMSKMNTVETAYDDTYQEDALNYAMVDYNDVYNYLSGSGF
;
A
#
# COMPACT_ATOMS: atom_id res chain seq x y z
N MET A 1 -44.34 13.75 -27.60
CA MET A 1 -45.53 14.61 -27.82
C MET A 1 -46.33 14.95 -26.57
N LYS A 2 -46.87 14.00 -25.77
CA LYS A 2 -47.61 14.39 -24.53
C LYS A 2 -46.70 14.95 -23.44
N GLU A 3 -45.53 14.36 -23.26
CA GLU A 3 -44.56 14.78 -22.24
C GLU A 3 -43.90 16.12 -22.58
N GLU A 4 -43.51 16.35 -23.85
CA GLU A 4 -42.92 17.63 -24.26
C GLU A 4 -43.86 18.83 -23.99
N LYS A 5 -45.18 18.65 -24.18
CA LYS A 5 -46.18 19.69 -23.95
C LYS A 5 -46.27 20.04 -22.48
N HIS A 6 -46.21 19.03 -21.60
CA HIS A 6 -46.23 19.23 -20.15
C HIS A 6 -44.99 19.97 -19.64
N ILE A 7 -43.82 19.71 -20.22
CA ILE A 7 -42.57 20.39 -19.85
C ILE A 7 -42.60 21.85 -20.34
N ILE A 8 -43.07 22.10 -21.57
CA ILE A 8 -43.17 23.45 -22.14
C ILE A 8 -44.19 24.30 -21.38
N ASP A 9 -45.32 23.71 -20.94
CA ASP A 9 -46.35 24.41 -20.19
C ASP A 9 -45.88 24.81 -18.78
N ARG A 10 -45.10 23.95 -18.11
CA ARG A 10 -44.54 24.21 -16.77
C ARG A 10 -43.30 25.10 -16.78
N CYS A 11 -42.38 24.92 -17.73
CA CYS A 11 -41.07 25.57 -17.73
C CYS A 11 -40.92 26.68 -18.77
N GLY A 12 -41.85 26.79 -19.72
CA GLY A 12 -41.75 27.70 -20.85
C GLY A 12 -40.76 27.22 -21.91
N LYS A 13 -40.85 27.81 -23.11
CA LYS A 13 -39.93 27.52 -24.23
C LYS A 13 -38.67 28.40 -24.22
N LYS A 14 -38.58 29.36 -23.30
CA LYS A 14 -37.44 30.29 -23.22
C LYS A 14 -36.28 29.62 -22.51
N ASN A 15 -35.09 29.72 -23.08
CA ASN A 15 -33.87 29.19 -22.47
C ASN A 15 -33.52 30.02 -21.21
N PRO A 16 -33.53 29.44 -20.00
CA PRO A 16 -33.17 30.16 -18.78
C PRO A 16 -31.65 30.30 -18.61
N PHE A 17 -30.85 29.58 -19.40
CA PHE A 17 -29.40 29.61 -19.33
C PHE A 17 -28.86 30.69 -20.27
N THR A 18 -28.76 31.91 -19.76
CA THR A 18 -28.07 33.01 -20.43
C THR A 18 -26.84 33.42 -19.62
N VAL A 19 -25.69 33.44 -20.26
CA VAL A 19 -24.47 33.96 -19.64
C VAL A 19 -24.48 35.49 -19.65
N PRO A 20 -23.89 36.15 -18.64
CA PRO A 20 -23.62 37.59 -18.69
C PRO A 20 -22.74 37.95 -19.89
N GLU A 21 -22.91 39.17 -20.42
CA GLU A 21 -21.98 39.72 -21.41
C GLU A 21 -20.53 39.69 -20.87
N GLY A 22 -19.59 39.24 -21.69
CA GLY A 22 -18.17 39.15 -21.33
C GLY A 22 -17.80 37.99 -20.39
N TYR A 23 -18.72 37.07 -20.06
CA TYR A 23 -18.42 35.91 -19.21
C TYR A 23 -17.28 35.05 -19.78
N PHE A 24 -17.35 34.72 -21.08
CA PHE A 24 -16.35 33.88 -21.73
C PHE A 24 -15.01 34.60 -21.96
N ASP A 25 -14.99 35.93 -21.95
CA ASP A 25 -13.77 36.72 -22.15
C ASP A 25 -12.81 36.59 -20.95
N SER A 26 -13.36 36.44 -19.73
CA SER A 26 -12.59 36.27 -18.49
C SER A 26 -12.48 34.82 -18.02
N LEU A 27 -13.27 33.90 -18.60
CA LEU A 27 -13.29 32.48 -18.22
C LEU A 27 -11.92 31.84 -18.36
N THR A 28 -11.26 32.00 -19.51
CA THR A 28 -9.95 31.37 -19.77
C THR A 28 -8.90 31.85 -18.79
N ALA A 29 -8.87 33.15 -18.47
CA ALA A 29 -7.95 33.71 -17.48
C ALA A 29 -8.21 33.11 -16.09
N ARG A 30 -9.48 33.02 -15.68
CA ARG A 30 -9.87 32.45 -14.39
C ARG A 30 -9.55 30.96 -14.29
N VAL A 31 -9.74 30.19 -15.36
CA VAL A 31 -9.37 28.76 -15.38
C VAL A 31 -7.86 28.61 -15.22
N MET A 32 -7.07 29.38 -15.96
CA MET A 32 -5.60 29.32 -15.88
C MET A 32 -5.06 29.75 -14.51
N GLU A 33 -5.68 30.74 -13.87
CA GLU A 33 -5.35 31.17 -12.50
C GLU A 33 -5.60 30.05 -11.47
N ASN A 34 -6.59 29.19 -11.71
CA ASN A 34 -6.94 28.09 -10.81
C ASN A 34 -6.18 26.79 -11.11
N ILE A 35 -5.31 26.77 -12.12
CA ILE A 35 -4.40 25.64 -12.32
C ILE A 35 -3.23 25.83 -11.35
N PRO A 36 -3.00 24.91 -10.41
CA PRO A 36 -1.83 24.99 -9.54
C PRO A 36 -0.59 25.04 -10.43
N ALA A 37 0.23 26.07 -10.25
CA ALA A 37 1.37 26.37 -11.11
C ALA A 37 2.46 25.31 -10.93
N ASN A 38 2.26 24.13 -11.53
CA ASN A 38 3.14 22.98 -11.63
C ASN A 38 4.27 22.93 -10.59
N GLU A 39 3.91 23.03 -9.31
CA GLU A 39 4.76 22.58 -8.24
C GLU A 39 4.53 21.09 -8.18
N THR A 40 5.31 20.34 -8.97
CA THR A 40 5.52 18.93 -8.69
C THR A 40 5.95 18.87 -7.24
N LYS A 41 5.04 18.49 -6.34
CA LYS A 41 5.35 18.30 -4.94
C LYS A 41 6.28 17.09 -4.89
N ILE A 42 7.57 17.34 -5.05
CA ILE A 42 8.60 16.30 -5.06
C ILE A 42 8.63 15.78 -3.65
N ILE A 43 8.22 14.54 -3.48
CA ILE A 43 8.27 13.97 -2.16
C ILE A 43 9.56 13.23 -1.99
N SER A 44 10.39 13.78 -1.10
CA SER A 44 11.61 13.14 -0.69
C SER A 44 11.28 11.92 0.18
N ILE A 45 11.51 10.76 -0.41
CA ILE A 45 11.48 9.47 0.26
C ILE A 45 12.72 9.37 1.14
N ALA A 46 12.59 9.59 2.45
CA ALA A 46 13.71 9.31 3.35
C ALA A 46 13.80 7.79 3.60
N PRO A 47 14.98 7.15 3.44
CA PRO A 47 15.11 5.72 3.70
C PRO A 47 14.97 5.42 5.19
N LYS A 48 14.08 4.49 5.54
CA LYS A 48 13.84 4.05 6.92
C LYS A 48 15.06 3.25 7.42
N ARG A 49 15.82 3.84 8.34
CA ARG A 49 16.92 3.19 9.07
C ARG A 49 16.42 1.90 9.74
N ARG A 50 16.91 0.75 9.24
CA ARG A 50 16.57 -0.60 9.74
C ARG A 50 16.80 -0.65 11.25
N SER A 51 15.73 -0.88 12.00
CA SER A 51 15.76 -0.97 13.46
C SER A 51 16.43 -2.29 13.91
N HIS A 52 17.16 -2.23 15.03
CA HIS A 52 17.93 -3.33 15.63
C HIS A 52 17.12 -4.58 15.98
N TRP A 53 15.78 -4.52 15.95
CA TRP A 53 14.88 -5.69 16.04
C TRP A 53 15.32 -6.82 15.10
N MET A 54 15.72 -6.48 13.85
CA MET A 54 16.02 -7.50 12.84
C MET A 54 17.29 -8.31 13.16
N GLN A 55 18.11 -7.85 14.11
CA GLN A 55 19.31 -8.57 14.57
C GLN A 55 18.97 -9.72 15.52
N TRP A 56 17.82 -9.69 16.21
CA TRP A 56 17.43 -10.72 17.18
C TRP A 56 16.73 -11.93 16.52
N SER A 57 16.22 -11.78 15.29
CA SER A 57 15.66 -12.90 14.52
C SER A 57 16.71 -13.97 14.20
N GLY A 58 17.96 -13.57 13.96
CA GLY A 58 19.06 -14.51 13.71
C GLY A 58 19.45 -15.38 14.92
N LEU A 59 19.24 -14.89 16.14
CA LEU A 59 19.59 -15.64 17.36
C LEU A 59 18.64 -16.83 17.59
N VAL A 60 17.36 -16.68 17.27
CA VAL A 60 16.36 -17.76 17.36
C VAL A 60 16.67 -18.88 16.36
N ALA A 61 17.07 -18.54 15.13
CA ALA A 61 17.46 -19.53 14.12
C ALA A 61 18.72 -20.32 14.54
N ALA A 62 19.73 -19.65 15.10
CA ALA A 62 20.96 -20.32 15.56
C ALA A 62 20.71 -21.27 16.74
N CYS A 63 19.84 -20.90 17.69
CA CYS A 63 19.43 -21.80 18.77
C CYS A 63 18.67 -23.02 18.24
N MET A 64 17.83 -22.85 17.22
CA MET A 64 17.09 -23.94 16.61
C MET A 64 18.04 -24.93 15.92
N VAL A 65 19.02 -24.44 15.15
CA VAL A 65 20.06 -25.28 14.54
C VAL A 65 20.91 -25.97 15.61
N GLY A 66 21.31 -25.26 16.67
CA GLY A 66 22.06 -25.83 17.78
C GLY A 66 21.32 -26.94 18.53
N ALA A 67 20.03 -26.75 18.83
CA ALA A 67 19.20 -27.76 19.46
C ALA A 67 19.03 -29.00 18.56
N LEU A 68 18.84 -28.81 17.25
CA LEU A 68 18.77 -29.92 16.30
C LEU A 68 20.09 -30.70 16.22
N VAL A 69 21.24 -30.03 16.26
CA VAL A 69 22.55 -30.70 16.30
C VAL A 69 22.75 -31.46 17.61
N CYS A 70 22.42 -30.85 18.76
CA CYS A 70 22.52 -31.52 20.07
C CYS A 70 21.60 -32.74 20.17
N VAL A 71 20.35 -32.61 19.70
CA VAL A 71 19.39 -33.72 19.66
C VAL A 71 19.86 -34.80 18.69
N ASN A 72 20.40 -34.46 17.51
CA ASN A 72 20.95 -35.46 16.59
C ASN A 72 22.19 -36.19 17.13
N VAL A 73 23.09 -35.51 17.85
CA VAL A 73 24.25 -36.15 18.50
C VAL A 73 23.80 -37.12 19.61
N PHE A 74 22.80 -36.71 20.40
CA PHE A 74 22.24 -37.54 21.45
C PHE A 74 21.37 -38.68 20.90
N ASN A 75 20.64 -38.47 19.80
CA ASN A 75 19.91 -39.54 19.13
C ASN A 75 20.88 -40.50 18.43
N LYS A 76 21.98 -40.03 17.83
CA LYS A 76 23.00 -40.90 17.22
C LYS A 76 23.72 -41.77 18.25
N SER A 77 23.94 -41.27 19.47
CA SER A 77 24.43 -42.12 20.57
C SER A 77 23.39 -43.14 21.06
N ASN A 78 22.11 -42.94 20.77
CA ASN A 78 21.01 -43.89 21.06
C ASN A 78 20.59 -44.73 19.82
N GLN A 79 21.08 -44.37 18.63
CA GLN A 79 20.73 -44.95 17.32
C GLN A 79 21.92 -45.68 16.69
N ASP A 80 22.87 -46.15 17.50
CA ASP A 80 23.67 -47.33 17.14
C ASP A 80 22.80 -48.62 17.14
N ASP A 81 21.55 -48.54 17.65
CA ASP A 81 20.62 -49.67 17.75
C ASP A 81 19.41 -49.66 16.78
N SER A 82 19.11 -48.60 16.02
CA SER A 82 17.87 -48.56 15.21
C SER A 82 17.91 -47.58 14.03
N SER A 83 18.76 -47.87 13.04
CA SER A 83 18.43 -47.51 11.66
C SER A 83 17.08 -48.11 11.28
N GLN A 84 16.33 -47.45 10.40
CA GLN A 84 15.08 -47.95 9.80
C GLN A 84 13.85 -47.83 10.70
N LEU A 85 13.15 -46.72 10.62
CA LEU A 85 11.81 -46.79 10.03
C LEU A 85 11.29 -45.38 9.88
N MET A 86 11.14 -45.00 8.61
CA MET A 86 10.02 -44.18 8.18
C MET A 86 9.94 -42.77 8.78
N SER A 87 8.98 -42.06 8.23
CA SER A 87 8.21 -41.10 9.00
C SER A 87 8.92 -39.77 9.16
N LYS A 88 8.54 -38.74 8.43
CA LYS A 88 7.37 -38.52 7.59
C LYS A 88 7.69 -37.11 7.08
N MET A 89 7.70 -36.85 5.78
CA MET A 89 6.45 -36.52 5.11
C MET A 89 5.53 -35.73 6.05
N ASN A 90 5.81 -34.44 6.20
CA ASN A 90 4.84 -33.35 6.14
C ASN A 90 5.37 -32.14 6.93
N THR A 91 6.11 -31.29 6.24
CA THR A 91 6.06 -29.86 6.51
C THR A 91 5.73 -29.20 5.18
N VAL A 92 4.43 -28.98 4.98
CA VAL A 92 3.96 -27.85 4.16
C VAL A 92 4.43 -26.62 4.92
N GLU A 93 5.59 -26.10 4.54
CA GLU A 93 6.10 -24.81 4.98
C GLU A 93 5.22 -23.72 4.36
N THR A 94 4.38 -23.06 5.16
CA THR A 94 3.98 -21.69 4.82
C THR A 94 5.13 -20.78 5.23
N ALA A 95 6.09 -20.66 4.32
CA ALA A 95 7.12 -19.65 4.35
C ALA A 95 6.46 -18.27 4.38
N TYR A 96 6.91 -17.40 5.29
CA TYR A 96 6.57 -15.99 5.28
C TYR A 96 7.24 -15.39 4.02
N ASP A 97 6.42 -14.99 3.07
CA ASP A 97 6.81 -14.65 1.70
C ASP A 97 7.00 -13.13 1.57
N ASP A 98 8.22 -12.69 1.24
CA ASP A 98 8.57 -11.27 1.04
C ASP A 98 7.67 -10.58 -0.01
N THR A 99 6.98 -11.34 -0.87
CA THR A 99 6.01 -10.83 -1.87
C THR A 99 4.71 -10.29 -1.25
N TYR A 100 4.26 -10.84 -0.12
CA TYR A 100 2.95 -10.50 0.47
C TYR A 100 2.94 -9.11 1.11
N GLN A 101 4.11 -8.63 1.55
CA GLN A 101 4.24 -7.32 2.17
C GLN A 101 4.35 -6.20 1.13
N GLU A 102 5.04 -6.44 0.02
CA GLU A 102 5.09 -5.50 -1.11
C GLU A 102 3.69 -5.32 -1.73
N ASP A 103 2.90 -6.39 -1.85
CA ASP A 103 1.52 -6.32 -2.34
C ASP A 103 0.62 -5.50 -1.40
N ALA A 104 0.68 -5.74 -0.08
CA ALA A 104 -0.09 -4.97 0.89
C ALA A 104 0.26 -3.47 0.86
N LEU A 105 1.53 -3.14 0.60
CA LEU A 105 2.01 -1.77 0.45
C LEU A 105 1.56 -1.14 -0.87
N ASN A 106 1.53 -1.91 -1.96
CA ASN A 106 1.04 -1.48 -3.26
C ASN A 106 -0.48 -1.25 -3.26
N TYR A 107 -1.22 -2.09 -2.51
CA TYR A 107 -2.67 -1.92 -2.29
C TYR A 107 -3.02 -0.74 -1.38
N ALA A 108 -2.13 -0.39 -0.44
CA ALA A 108 -2.35 0.76 0.43
C ALA A 108 -2.21 2.10 -0.33
N MET A 109 -1.75 2.11 -1.58
CA MET A 109 -1.52 3.30 -2.42
C MET A 109 -0.84 4.46 -1.66
N VAL A 110 0.13 4.14 -0.81
CA VAL A 110 0.79 5.15 0.02
C VAL A 110 1.84 5.87 -0.82
N ASP A 111 1.54 7.09 -1.26
CA ASP A 111 2.49 7.92 -1.98
C ASP A 111 3.53 8.48 -1.00
N TYR A 112 4.72 8.77 -1.50
CA TYR A 112 5.80 9.27 -0.68
C TYR A 112 5.43 10.59 0.03
N ASN A 113 4.50 11.37 -0.53
CA ASN A 113 3.89 12.60 0.03
C ASN A 113 3.25 12.40 1.36
N ASP A 114 2.50 11.32 1.45
CA ASP A 114 1.67 11.06 2.60
C ASP A 114 2.55 10.69 3.81
N VAL A 115 3.67 10.02 3.54
CA VAL A 115 4.69 9.72 4.56
C VAL A 115 5.39 10.99 5.05
N TYR A 116 5.73 11.91 4.14
CA TYR A 116 6.43 13.16 4.48
C TYR A 116 5.56 14.11 5.32
N ASN A 117 4.29 14.29 4.95
CA ASN A 117 3.38 15.22 5.63
C ASN A 117 2.97 14.74 7.05
N TYR A 118 2.90 13.41 7.29
CA TYR A 118 2.58 12.86 8.61
C TYR A 118 3.68 13.13 9.64
N LEU A 119 4.93 13.08 9.20
CA LEU A 119 6.09 13.18 10.09
C LEU A 119 6.49 14.63 10.41
N SER A 120 6.21 15.58 9.53
CA SER A 120 6.47 17.00 9.78
C SER A 120 5.43 17.66 10.70
N GLY A 121 4.40 16.93 11.14
CA GLY A 121 3.36 17.42 12.07
C GLY A 121 2.48 18.53 11.48
N SER A 122 2.61 18.78 10.17
CA SER A 122 1.93 19.84 9.43
C SER A 122 0.69 19.34 8.68
N GLY A 123 0.16 18.18 9.07
CA GLY A 123 -1.05 17.60 8.50
C GLY A 123 -2.31 18.00 9.29
N PHE A 124 -2.87 19.16 8.95
CA PHE A 124 -4.29 19.51 9.05
C PHE A 124 -4.61 20.60 8.02
#